data_AF-A0AAD6PCR0-F1
#
_entry.id   AF-A0AAD6PCR0-F1
#
_cell.length_a   1.000
_cell.length_b   1.000
_cell.length_c   1.000
_cell.angle_alpha   90.00
_cell.angle_beta   90.00
_cell.angle_gamma   90.00
#
_symmetry.space_group_name_H-M   'P 1'
#
loop_
_entity.id
_entity.type
_entity.pdbx_description
1 polymer ?
#
loop_
_entity_poly.entity_id
_entity_poly.type
_entity_poly.pdbx_seq_one_letter_code
_entity_poly.pdbx_strand_id
1 'polypeptide(L)'
;MAWPAVLVIVPVGIIFILSGLIVNLIQAVLFILVRPMSRSLHRKINKIVAELLWLELIVLVDWWANLKIEVYADDETFELLGKEHALVISNHKSDLDWLIGWILAQRSGCLGSALAVMKNEAKVLPSGQLALEFLKPFFVHR
;
A
#
# COMPACT_ATOMS: atom_id res chain seq x y z
N MET A 1 -28.97 2.22 -11.31
CA MET A 1 -28.91 2.79 -9.94
C MET A 1 -27.49 3.26 -9.61
N ALA A 2 -26.95 4.25 -10.33
CA ALA A 2 -25.53 4.65 -10.22
C ALA A 2 -25.27 5.79 -9.21
N TRP A 3 -26.28 6.60 -8.92
CA TRP A 3 -26.18 7.76 -8.02
C TRP A 3 -25.70 7.45 -6.59
N PRO A 4 -26.14 6.36 -5.92
CA PRO A 4 -25.69 6.05 -4.57
C PRO A 4 -24.19 5.74 -4.51
N ALA A 5 -23.66 5.06 -5.53
CA ALA A 5 -22.25 4.68 -5.58
C ALA A 5 -21.34 5.90 -5.78
N VAL A 6 -21.73 6.84 -6.66
CA VAL A 6 -20.95 8.06 -6.93
C VAL A 6 -20.82 8.93 -5.68
N LEU A 7 -21.88 9.05 -4.88
CA LEU A 7 -21.87 9.81 -3.62
C LEU A 7 -20.94 9.23 -2.54
N VAL A 8 -20.51 7.98 -2.68
CA VAL A 8 -19.56 7.33 -1.76
C VAL A 8 -18.16 7.30 -2.35
N ILE A 9 -18.03 6.87 -3.61
CA ILE A 9 -16.74 6.70 -4.29
C ILE A 9 -16.00 8.03 -4.45
N VAL A 10 -16.71 9.11 -4.81
CA VAL A 10 -16.06 10.41 -5.06
C VAL A 10 -15.49 11.00 -3.77
N PRO A 11 -16.23 11.13 -2.65
CA PRO A 11 -15.65 11.61 -1.40
C PRO A 11 -14.50 10.75 -0.89
N VAL A 12 -14.64 9.43 -0.97
CA VAL A 12 -13.57 8.49 -0.60
C VAL A 12 -12.31 8.71 -1.43
N GLY A 13 -12.45 8.85 -2.75
CA GLY A 13 -11.33 9.15 -3.63
C GLY A 13 -10.67 10.49 -3.30
N ILE A 14 -11.45 11.52 -2.97
CA ILE A 14 -10.94 12.83 -2.54
C ILE A 14 -10.15 12.71 -1.24
N ILE A 15 -10.68 11.99 -0.23
CA ILE A 15 -9.99 11.75 1.04
C ILE A 15 -8.66 11.07 0.78
N PHE A 16 -8.64 9.97 0.03
CA PHE A 16 -7.41 9.23 -0.28
C PHE A 16 -6.37 10.10 -1.01
N ILE A 17 -6.79 10.95 -1.95
CA ILE A 17 -5.89 11.88 -2.64
C ILE A 17 -5.31 12.90 -1.65
N LEU A 18 -6.15 13.53 -0.81
CA LEU A 18 -5.71 14.51 0.18
C LEU A 18 -4.76 13.88 1.20
N SER A 19 -5.10 12.72 1.73
CA SER A 19 -4.24 11.95 2.63
C SER A 19 -2.91 11.59 1.98
N GLY A 20 -2.92 11.16 0.72
CA GLY A 20 -1.70 10.89 -0.02
C GLY A 20 -0.82 12.14 -0.18
N LEU A 21 -1.40 13.32 -0.42
CA LEU A 21 -0.65 14.58 -0.46
C LEU A 21 -0.01 14.91 0.91
N ILE A 22 -0.76 14.73 2.00
CA ILE A 22 -0.26 14.95 3.37
C ILE A 22 0.88 13.98 3.68
N VAL A 23 0.69 12.70 3.39
CA VAL A 23 1.70 11.64 3.57
C VAL A 23 2.96 11.96 2.78
N ASN A 24 2.83 12.34 1.51
CA ASN A 24 3.98 12.72 0.68
C ASN A 24 4.72 13.94 1.24
N LEU A 25 4.00 14.94 1.76
CA LEU A 25 4.62 16.09 2.41
C LEU A 25 5.40 15.68 3.66
N ILE A 26 4.82 14.81 4.51
CA ILE A 26 5.51 14.25 5.68
C ILE A 26 6.77 13.49 5.24
N GLN A 27 6.68 12.63 4.23
CA GLN A 27 7.82 11.87 3.72
C GLN A 27 8.92 12.78 3.16
N ALA A 28 8.56 13.86 2.46
CA ALA A 28 9.52 14.86 1.99
C ALA A 28 10.25 15.58 3.14
N VAL A 29 9.52 15.96 4.20
CA VAL A 29 10.10 16.56 5.41
C VAL A 29 11.04 15.57 6.10
N LEU A 30 10.63 14.30 6.26
CA LEU A 30 11.47 13.25 6.83
C LEU A 30 12.73 13.00 5.98
N PHE A 31 12.61 13.07 4.66
CA PHE A 31 13.71 12.91 3.74
C PHE A 31 14.76 14.01 3.90
N ILE A 32 14.34 15.25 4.15
CA ILE A 32 15.26 16.39 4.34
C ILE A 32 15.86 16.37 5.75
N LEU A 33 15.06 16.14 6.80
CA LEU A 33 15.49 16.30 8.19
C LEU A 33 16.09 15.03 8.81
N VAL A 34 15.48 13.87 8.57
CA VAL A 34 15.83 12.61 9.26
C VAL A 34 16.82 11.79 8.47
N ARG A 35 16.69 11.74 7.14
CA ARG A 35 17.57 10.92 6.28
C ARG A 35 19.06 11.26 6.40
N PRO A 36 19.50 12.53 6.49
CA PRO A 36 20.93 12.84 6.64
C PRO A 36 21.50 12.36 7.98
N MET A 37 20.69 12.37 9.03
CA MET A 37 21.09 11.94 10.37
C MET A 37 21.13 10.40 10.49
N SER A 38 20.11 9.71 9.98
CA SER A 38 20.07 8.25 10.00
C SER A 38 19.19 7.67 8.91
N ARG A 39 19.80 6.87 8.02
CA ARG A 39 19.07 6.13 6.99
C ARG A 39 18.15 5.05 7.58
N SER A 40 18.53 4.43 8.69
CA SER A 40 17.73 3.36 9.31
C SER A 40 16.48 3.94 9.97
N LEU A 41 16.62 5.07 10.67
CA LEU A 41 15.50 5.76 11.30
C LEU A 41 14.51 6.28 10.25
N HIS A 42 15.02 6.94 9.20
CA HIS A 42 14.21 7.38 8.06
C HIS A 42 13.40 6.22 7.49
N ARG A 43 14.02 5.07 7.20
CA ARG A 43 13.29 3.90 6.68
C ARG A 43 12.21 3.41 7.65
N LYS A 44 12.49 3.31 8.95
CA LYS A 44 11.50 2.85 9.93
C LYS A 44 10.27 3.75 9.98
N ILE A 45 10.48 5.07 10.06
CA ILE A 45 9.37 6.04 10.10
C ILE A 45 8.62 6.06 8.77
N ASN A 46 9.33 6.03 7.64
CA ASN A 46 8.72 6.08 6.31
C ASN A 46 7.80 4.87 6.05
N LYS A 47 8.15 3.69 6.57
CA LYS A 47 7.29 2.50 6.51
C LYS A 47 5.96 2.73 7.21
N ILE A 48 5.99 3.28 8.43
CA ILE A 48 4.79 3.58 9.23
C ILE A 48 3.93 4.62 8.51
N VAL A 49 4.55 5.71 8.03
CA VAL A 49 3.83 6.79 7.32
C VAL A 49 3.18 6.29 6.03
N ALA A 50 3.86 5.43 5.27
CA ALA A 50 3.28 4.81 4.07
C ALA A 50 2.15 3.83 4.41
N GLU A 51 2.29 3.06 5.48
CA GLU A 51 1.26 2.14 5.97
C GLU A 51 -0.06 2.87 6.27
N LEU A 52 0.02 4.05 6.91
CA LEU A 52 -1.16 4.87 7.22
C LEU A 52 -2.00 5.21 5.98
N LEU A 53 -1.36 5.48 4.83
CA LEU A 53 -2.08 5.75 3.59
C LEU A 53 -2.85 4.53 3.09
N TRP A 54 -2.22 3.35 3.12
CA TRP A 54 -2.83 2.12 2.63
C TRP A 54 -3.95 1.60 3.55
N LEU A 55 -3.84 1.87 4.85
CA LEU A 55 -4.89 1.54 5.82
C LEU A 55 -6.23 2.19 5.49
N GLU A 56 -6.26 3.37 4.84
CA GLU A 56 -7.51 4.00 4.41
C GLU A 56 -8.28 3.11 3.42
N LEU A 57 -7.57 2.49 2.47
CA LEU A 57 -8.18 1.57 1.51
C LEU A 57 -8.58 0.24 2.16
N ILE A 58 -7.75 -0.27 3.06
CA ILE A 58 -8.04 -1.54 3.75
C ILE A 58 -9.28 -1.41 4.63
N VAL A 59 -9.42 -0.30 5.38
CA VAL A 59 -10.62 -0.04 6.19
C VAL A 59 -11.87 0.00 5.33
N LEU A 60 -11.81 0.57 4.14
CA LEU A 60 -12.96 0.55 3.22
C LEU A 60 -13.35 -0.86 2.79
N VAL A 61 -12.37 -1.74 2.55
CA VAL A 61 -12.66 -3.13 2.18
C VAL A 61 -13.20 -3.93 3.36
N ASP A 62 -12.52 -3.87 4.51
CA ASP A 62 -12.87 -4.67 5.68
C ASP A 62 -14.18 -4.18 6.33
N TRP A 63 -14.40 -2.87 6.43
CA TRP A 63 -15.56 -2.31 7.13
C TRP A 63 -16.77 -2.06 6.21
N TRP A 64 -16.57 -1.53 5.00
CA TRP A 64 -17.68 -1.16 4.12
C TRP A 64 -18.03 -2.23 3.09
N ALA A 65 -17.03 -2.85 2.44
CA ALA A 65 -17.28 -3.87 1.41
C ALA A 65 -17.58 -5.27 2.00
N ASN A 66 -17.27 -5.50 3.28
CA ASN A 66 -17.45 -6.78 3.98
C ASN A 66 -16.91 -7.98 3.19
N LEU A 67 -15.72 -7.81 2.60
CA LEU A 67 -15.11 -8.80 1.73
C LEU A 67 -14.52 -9.96 2.57
N LYS A 68 -14.97 -11.20 2.31
CA LYS A 68 -14.37 -12.39 2.93
C LYS A 68 -13.15 -12.84 2.12
N ILE A 69 -11.96 -12.68 2.70
CA ILE A 69 -10.70 -13.20 2.13
C ILE A 69 -10.28 -14.42 2.93
N GLU A 70 -10.17 -15.55 2.24
CA GLU A 70 -9.68 -16.82 2.77
C GLU A 70 -8.34 -17.15 2.11
N VAL A 71 -7.34 -17.46 2.93
CA VAL A 71 -6.00 -17.86 2.49
C VAL A 71 -5.85 -19.35 2.76
N TYR A 72 -5.25 -20.07 1.82
CA TYR A 72 -4.97 -21.49 1.94
C TYR A 72 -3.47 -21.69 1.71
N ALA A 73 -2.80 -22.26 2.71
CA ALA A 73 -1.39 -22.63 2.69
C ALA A 73 -1.17 -23.77 3.69
N ASP A 74 -0.01 -24.42 3.66
CA ASP A 74 0.41 -25.33 4.73
C ASP A 74 0.80 -24.55 6.00
N ASP A 75 0.85 -25.24 7.14
CA ASP A 75 1.11 -24.63 8.45
C ASP A 75 2.47 -23.92 8.51
N GLU A 76 3.51 -24.50 7.89
CA GLU A 76 4.86 -23.92 7.84
C GLU A 76 4.84 -22.58 7.09
N THR A 77 4.21 -22.55 5.91
CA THR A 77 4.03 -21.32 5.13
C THR A 77 3.25 -20.27 5.92
N PHE A 78 2.16 -20.66 6.61
CA PHE A 78 1.38 -19.74 7.43
C PHE A 78 2.20 -19.13 8.56
N GLU A 79 3.05 -19.93 9.22
CA GLU A 79 3.90 -19.44 10.31
C GLU A 79 4.96 -18.43 9.83
N LEU A 80 5.39 -18.51 8.57
CA LEU A 80 6.41 -17.63 7.98
C LEU A 80 5.85 -16.32 7.42
N LEU A 81 4.54 -16.20 7.21
CA LEU A 81 3.91 -15.00 6.65
C LEU A 81 4.30 -13.72 7.43
N GLY A 82 4.87 -12.76 6.72
CA GLY A 82 5.30 -11.47 7.27
C GLY A 82 6.57 -11.51 8.13
N LYS A 83 7.13 -12.69 8.40
CA LYS A 83 8.34 -12.87 9.23
C LYS A 83 9.62 -13.00 8.42
N GLU A 84 9.52 -13.24 7.12
CA GLU A 84 10.65 -13.37 6.20
C GLU A 84 10.57 -12.43 4.99
N HIS A 85 11.68 -12.32 4.27
CA HIS A 85 11.71 -11.64 2.98
C HIS A 85 11.16 -12.57 1.90
N ALA A 86 9.91 -12.35 1.49
CA ALA A 86 9.25 -13.15 0.47
C ALA A 86 9.02 -12.36 -0.84
N LEU A 87 9.04 -13.09 -1.96
CA LEU A 87 8.56 -12.60 -3.25
C LEU A 87 7.24 -13.31 -3.55
N VAL A 88 6.14 -12.55 -3.61
CA VAL A 88 4.83 -13.08 -3.98
C VAL A 88 4.62 -12.93 -5.47
N ILE A 89 4.44 -14.06 -6.16
CA ILE A 89 4.09 -14.11 -7.58
C ILE A 89 2.63 -14.54 -7.67
N SER A 90 1.79 -13.67 -8.21
CA SER A 90 0.35 -13.91 -8.35
C SER A 90 -0.06 -13.85 -9.82
N ASN A 91 -1.07 -14.63 -10.18
CA ASN A 91 -1.81 -14.39 -11.41
C ASN A 91 -2.55 -13.05 -11.30
N HIS A 92 -2.76 -12.37 -12.44
CA HIS A 92 -3.52 -11.12 -12.49
C HIS A 92 -4.82 -11.35 -13.27
N LYS A 93 -5.94 -11.34 -12.55
CA LYS A 93 -7.29 -11.62 -13.07
C LYS A 93 -8.26 -10.46 -12.85
N SER A 94 -8.06 -9.66 -11.80
CA SER A 94 -8.95 -8.55 -11.43
C SER A 94 -8.16 -7.27 -11.16
N ASP A 95 -8.78 -6.12 -11.43
CA ASP A 95 -8.23 -4.82 -11.09
C ASP A 95 -8.05 -4.62 -9.56
N LEU A 96 -8.67 -5.47 -8.75
CA LEU A 96 -8.56 -5.45 -7.29
C LEU A 96 -7.44 -6.35 -6.74
N ASP A 97 -6.72 -7.11 -7.57
CA ASP A 97 -5.73 -8.09 -7.10
C ASP A 97 -4.63 -7.46 -6.23
N TRP A 98 -4.19 -6.25 -6.59
CA TRP A 98 -3.18 -5.53 -5.81
C TRP A 98 -3.70 -5.14 -4.41
N LEU A 99 -5.00 -4.84 -4.30
CA LEU A 99 -5.64 -4.51 -3.03
C LEU A 99 -5.77 -5.74 -2.14
N ILE A 100 -6.07 -6.92 -2.73
CA ILE A 100 -6.03 -8.19 -2.01
C ILE A 100 -4.62 -8.44 -1.47
N GLY A 101 -3.57 -8.20 -2.28
CA GLY A 101 -2.18 -8.29 -1.84
C GLY A 101 -1.86 -7.39 -0.63
N TRP A 102 -2.35 -6.15 -0.63
CA TRP A 102 -2.22 -5.24 0.52
C TRP A 102 -2.97 -5.70 1.76
N ILE A 103 -4.17 -6.27 1.62
CA ILE A 103 -4.89 -6.81 2.75
C ILE A 103 -4.16 -8.01 3.35
N LEU A 104 -3.57 -8.88 2.52
CA LEU A 104 -2.73 -9.98 2.99
C LEU A 104 -1.47 -9.47 3.71
N ALA A 105 -0.81 -8.43 3.17
CA ALA A 105 0.33 -7.81 3.82
C ALA A 105 -0.04 -7.18 5.18
N GLN A 106 -1.22 -6.56 5.27
CA GLN A 106 -1.74 -6.01 6.52
C GLN A 106 -2.02 -7.09 7.56
N ARG A 107 -2.72 -8.17 7.16
CA ARG A 107 -3.03 -9.30 8.05
C ARG A 107 -1.77 -10.03 8.52
N SER A 108 -0.68 -9.94 7.75
CA SER A 108 0.63 -10.49 8.09
C SER A 108 1.53 -9.50 8.85
N GLY A 109 1.07 -8.26 9.10
CA GLY A 109 1.83 -7.22 9.81
C GLY A 109 3.02 -6.64 9.05
N CYS A 110 3.04 -6.74 7.71
CA CYS A 110 4.17 -6.32 6.88
C CYS A 110 3.82 -5.25 5.82
N LEU A 111 2.62 -4.67 5.86
CA LEU A 111 2.12 -3.71 4.87
C LEU A 111 3.09 -2.54 4.61
N GLY A 112 3.57 -1.86 5.65
CA GLY A 112 4.50 -0.73 5.48
C GLY A 112 5.83 -1.10 4.82
N SER A 113 6.16 -2.40 4.73
CA SER A 113 7.35 -2.92 4.04
C SER A 113 7.08 -3.66 2.74
N ALA A 114 5.80 -3.83 2.38
CA ALA A 114 5.42 -4.52 1.18
C ALA A 114 5.62 -3.62 -0.05
N LEU A 115 6.17 -4.19 -1.13
CA LEU A 115 6.51 -3.46 -2.34
C LEU A 115 5.80 -4.11 -3.53
N ALA A 116 5.13 -3.29 -4.33
CA ALA A 116 4.56 -3.73 -5.59
C ALA A 116 5.59 -3.57 -6.72
N VAL A 117 5.64 -4.55 -7.61
CA VAL A 117 6.32 -4.41 -8.90
C VAL A 117 5.35 -3.74 -9.85
N MET A 118 5.70 -2.56 -10.36
CA MET A 118 4.78 -1.73 -11.13
C MET A 118 5.35 -1.35 -12.49
N LYS A 119 4.44 -1.14 -13.44
CA LYS A 119 4.78 -0.61 -14.76
C LYS A 119 5.34 0.81 -14.64
N ASN A 120 6.30 1.17 -15.48
CA ASN A 120 6.85 2.53 -15.50
C ASN A 120 5.81 3.60 -15.83
N GLU A 121 4.83 3.27 -16.66
CA GLU A 121 3.74 4.19 -17.04
C GLU A 121 2.83 4.53 -15.84
N ALA A 122 2.81 3.68 -14.80
CA ALA A 122 2.07 3.92 -13.57
C ALA A 122 2.71 5.00 -12.68
N LYS A 123 3.91 5.49 -12.99
CA LYS A 123 4.60 6.59 -12.27
C LYS A 123 3.84 7.92 -12.29
N VAL A 124 2.89 8.10 -13.20
CA VAL A 124 2.18 9.38 -13.39
C VAL A 124 1.03 9.58 -12.37
N LEU A 125 0.75 8.61 -11.49
CA LEU A 125 -0.34 8.71 -10.52
C LEU A 125 0.00 9.61 -9.31
N PRO A 126 -0.85 10.59 -8.94
CA PRO A 126 -0.39 11.72 -8.11
C PRO A 126 -0.11 11.44 -6.62
N SER A 127 -0.76 10.45 -6.00
CA SER A 127 -0.81 10.37 -4.52
C SER A 127 -0.21 9.07 -3.95
N GLY A 128 -0.81 7.92 -4.21
CA GLY A 128 -0.34 6.62 -3.69
C GLY A 128 1.01 6.17 -4.27
N GLN A 129 1.27 6.53 -5.53
CA GLN A 129 2.49 6.12 -6.23
C GLN A 129 3.72 6.88 -5.72
N LEU A 130 3.60 8.20 -5.53
CA LEU A 130 4.67 9.03 -4.96
C LEU A 130 5.03 8.57 -3.54
N ALA A 131 4.04 8.12 -2.77
CA ALA A 131 4.27 7.61 -1.42
C ALA A 131 5.08 6.30 -1.42
N LEU A 132 4.88 5.46 -2.44
CA LEU A 132 5.67 4.24 -2.67
C LEU A 132 7.10 4.58 -3.11
N GLU A 133 7.34 5.68 -3.85
CA GLU A 133 8.70 6.03 -4.30
C GLU A 133 9.70 6.18 -3.15
N PHE A 134 9.25 6.72 -2.01
CA PHE A 134 10.07 6.79 -0.79
C PHE A 134 10.41 5.41 -0.20
N LEU A 135 9.64 4.38 -0.51
CA LEU A 135 9.92 2.97 -0.18
C LEU A 135 10.79 2.25 -1.22
N LYS A 136 11.07 2.90 -2.37
CA LYS A 136 11.85 2.38 -3.51
C LYS A 136 11.25 1.09 -4.11
N PRO A 137 10.10 1.19 -4.78
CA PRO A 137 9.47 0.05 -5.42
C PRO A 137 10.22 -0.29 -6.72
N PHE A 138 10.03 -1.52 -7.20
CA PHE A 138 10.64 -1.95 -8.46
C PHE A 138 9.76 -1.52 -9.63
N PHE A 139 10.36 -0.81 -10.58
CA PHE A 139 9.72 -0.45 -11.84
C PHE A 139 10.34 -1.20 -13.00
N VAL A 140 9.49 -1.71 -13.89
CA VAL A 140 9.92 -2.50 -15.04
C VAL A 140 9.63 -1.73 -16.33
N HIS A 141 10.63 -1.65 -17.21
CA HIS A 141 10.46 -1.17 -18.58
C HIS A 141 9.92 -2.32 -19.44
N ARG A 142 8.90 -2.03 -20.26
CA ARG A 142 8.46 -2.95 -21.30
C ARG A 142 9.04 -2.52 -22.64
#